data_AF-A0A7S1YDQ9-F1
#
_entry.id   AF-A0A7S1YDQ9-F1
#
_cell.length_a   1.000
_cell.length_b   1.000
_cell.length_c   1.000
_cell.angle_alpha   90.00
_cell.angle_beta   90.00
_cell.angle_gamma   90.00
#
_symmetry.space_group_name_H-M   'P 1'
#
loop_
_entity.id
_entity.type
_entity.pdbx_description
1 polymer ?
#
loop_
_entity_poly.entity_id
_entity_poly.type
_entity_poly.pdbx_seq_one_letter_code
_entity_poly.pdbx_strand_id
1 'polypeptide(L)'
;MAIGILEETFYGYPPCWWKYRAIPFVAVFSLVYYLAVFVFQYLSLDVGLFERMPRLLLRVLYLAICVGISHLLCELNAPDVLMTVPVTLWTTCGGLYLMVQTREWDVRGGPLPKLEKFGMRGKVVFITGANAGVGRETVSQLVAKGAIVILACRSEEKALDAMNVII
;
A
#
# COMPACT_ATOMS: atom_id res chain seq x y z
N MET A 1 -14.51 69.74 2.36
CA MET A 1 -14.98 69.16 1.09
C MET A 1 -14.07 67.99 0.75
N ALA A 2 -14.39 66.81 1.28
CA ALA A 2 -13.64 65.58 1.01
C ALA A 2 -14.48 64.76 0.04
N ILE A 3 -14.06 64.73 -1.23
CA ILE A 3 -14.67 63.89 -2.25
C ILE A 3 -14.02 62.52 -2.06
N GLY A 4 -14.69 61.65 -1.31
CA GLY A 4 -14.39 60.23 -1.25
C GLY A 4 -15.04 59.54 -2.44
N ILE A 5 -14.23 59.01 -3.35
CA ILE A 5 -14.65 58.01 -4.33
C ILE A 5 -14.25 56.66 -3.75
N LEU A 6 -15.21 56.01 -3.09
CA LEU A 6 -15.16 54.59 -2.75
C LEU A 6 -15.89 53.85 -3.87
N GLU A 7 -15.17 53.44 -4.91
CA GLU A 7 -15.74 52.53 -5.91
C GLU A 7 -14.64 51.74 -6.64
N GLU A 8 -14.08 50.73 -5.97
CA GLU A 8 -13.58 49.50 -6.62
C GLU A 8 -13.78 48.32 -5.66
N THR A 9 -15.01 47.83 -5.61
CA THR A 9 -15.35 46.54 -5.01
C THR A 9 -15.30 45.44 -6.09
N PHE A 10 -14.86 44.24 -5.68
CA PHE A 10 -15.05 42.93 -6.34
C PHE A 10 -13.97 42.40 -7.33
N TYR A 11 -12.73 42.26 -6.88
CA TYR A 11 -11.91 41.08 -7.23
C TYR A 11 -11.43 40.42 -5.95
N GLY A 12 -12.30 39.59 -5.36
CA GLY A 12 -11.99 38.82 -4.16
C GLY A 12 -10.94 37.75 -4.48
N TYR A 13 -9.67 38.05 -4.22
CA TYR A 13 -8.66 36.99 -4.15
C TYR A 13 -9.14 35.96 -3.12
N PRO A 14 -9.21 34.66 -3.49
CA PRO A 14 -9.62 33.64 -2.54
C PRO A 14 -8.64 33.65 -1.36
N PRO A 15 -9.12 33.36 -0.13
CA PRO A 15 -8.27 33.34 1.05
C PRO A 15 -7.01 32.47 0.85
N CYS A 16 -5.86 32.81 1.46
CA CYS A 16 -4.58 32.11 1.18
C CYS A 16 -4.69 30.58 1.31
N TRP A 17 -5.52 30.09 2.25
CA TRP A 17 -5.76 28.68 2.49
C TRP A 17 -6.42 27.95 1.32
N TRP A 18 -7.17 28.65 0.47
CA TRP A 18 -7.80 28.07 -0.72
C TRP A 18 -6.79 27.71 -1.81
N LYS A 19 -5.66 28.44 -1.89
CA LYS A 19 -4.63 28.25 -2.92
C LYS A 19 -3.86 26.94 -2.75
N TYR A 20 -3.61 26.53 -1.50
CA TYR A 20 -2.78 25.38 -1.16
C TYR A 20 -3.57 24.15 -0.69
N ARG A 21 -4.92 24.22 -0.69
CA ARG A 21 -5.81 23.14 -0.21
C ARG A 21 -5.63 21.79 -0.91
N ALA A 22 -5.14 21.80 -2.15
CA ALA A 22 -4.97 20.59 -2.96
C ALA A 22 -3.74 19.76 -2.54
N ILE A 23 -2.76 20.38 -1.85
CA ILE A 23 -1.50 19.73 -1.46
C ILE A 23 -1.73 18.53 -0.51
N PRO A 24 -2.51 18.65 0.59
CA PRO A 24 -2.74 17.50 1.46
C PRO A 24 -3.76 16.50 0.89
N PHE A 25 -4.52 16.85 -0.15
CA PHE A 25 -5.64 16.03 -0.62
C PHE A 25 -5.20 14.63 -1.04
N VAL A 26 -4.14 14.51 -1.85
CA VAL A 26 -3.62 13.20 -2.29
C VAL A 26 -3.03 12.40 -1.14
N ALA A 27 -2.40 13.07 -0.16
CA ALA A 27 -1.89 12.42 1.04
C ALA A 27 -3.03 11.86 1.91
N VAL A 28 -4.14 12.58 2.05
CA VAL A 28 -5.36 12.10 2.72
C VAL A 28 -5.94 10.89 1.99
N PHE A 29 -6.10 10.95 0.67
CA PHE A 29 -6.57 9.81 -0.12
C PHE A 29 -5.67 8.58 0.05
N SER A 30 -4.36 8.77 0.10
CA SER A 30 -3.40 7.70 0.36
C SER A 30 -3.59 7.10 1.75
N LEU A 31 -3.76 7.93 2.79
CA LEU A 31 -4.02 7.44 4.15
C LEU A 31 -5.34 6.67 4.24
N VAL A 32 -6.41 7.20 3.67
CA VAL A 32 -7.75 6.56 3.66
C VAL A 32 -7.70 5.22 2.93
N TYR A 33 -7.06 5.17 1.76
CA TYR A 33 -6.88 3.93 1.01
C TYR A 33 -6.16 2.86 1.85
N TYR A 34 -5.09 3.24 2.55
CA TYR A 34 -4.37 2.31 3.43
C TYR A 34 -5.20 1.82 4.60
N LEU A 35 -5.95 2.70 5.25
CA LEU A 35 -6.83 2.31 6.35
C LEU A 35 -7.92 1.33 5.87
N ALA A 36 -8.50 1.57 4.69
CA ALA A 36 -9.48 0.66 4.10
C ALA A 36 -8.88 -0.73 3.85
N VAL A 37 -7.70 -0.80 3.23
CA VAL A 37 -7.00 -2.07 2.99
C VAL A 37 -6.61 -2.75 4.31
N PHE A 38 -6.13 -1.99 5.27
CA PHE A 38 -5.74 -2.48 6.58
C PHE A 38 -6.92 -3.08 7.35
N VAL A 39 -8.06 -2.39 7.37
CA VAL A 39 -9.30 -2.89 8.00
C VAL A 39 -9.78 -4.16 7.32
N PHE A 40 -9.80 -4.19 5.99
CA PHE A 40 -10.18 -5.39 5.23
C PHE A 40 -9.31 -6.60 5.58
N GLN A 41 -7.99 -6.41 5.64
CA GLN A 41 -7.05 -7.47 5.98
C GLN A 41 -7.13 -7.90 7.45
N TYR A 42 -7.31 -6.95 8.37
CA TYR A 42 -7.47 -7.26 9.78
C TYR A 42 -8.73 -8.11 10.01
N LEU A 43 -9.85 -7.76 9.38
CA LEU A 43 -11.11 -8.49 9.52
C LEU A 43 -11.11 -9.85 8.78
N SER A 44 -10.40 -9.96 7.66
CA SER A 44 -10.51 -11.14 6.77
C SER A 44 -9.36 -12.14 6.87
N LEU A 45 -8.17 -11.70 7.31
CA LEU A 45 -6.93 -12.49 7.23
C LEU A 45 -6.17 -12.56 8.57
N ASP A 46 -6.77 -12.11 9.68
CA ASP A 46 -6.19 -12.10 11.04
C ASP A 46 -4.74 -11.57 11.09
N VAL A 47 -4.43 -10.60 10.22
CA VAL A 47 -3.06 -10.07 10.12
C VAL A 47 -2.78 -9.18 11.32
N GLY A 48 -1.66 -9.43 12.01
CA GLY A 48 -1.27 -8.68 13.21
C GLY A 48 -1.10 -7.17 12.96
N LEU A 49 -1.79 -6.35 13.75
CA LEU A 49 -1.71 -4.88 13.72
C LEU A 49 -0.26 -4.37 13.85
N PHE A 50 0.56 -5.04 14.67
CA PHE A 50 1.91 -4.58 15.02
C PHE A 50 2.90 -4.66 13.85
N GLU A 51 2.74 -5.62 12.93
CA GLU A 51 3.63 -5.77 11.78
C GLU A 51 3.44 -4.67 10.74
N ARG A 52 2.28 -4.02 10.73
CA ARG A 52 1.90 -3.01 9.73
C ARG A 52 1.97 -1.58 10.28
N MET A 53 2.00 -1.38 11.60
CA MET A 53 2.18 -0.08 12.27
C MET A 53 3.25 0.85 11.66
N PRO A 54 4.49 0.41 11.32
CA PRO A 54 5.50 1.32 10.77
C PRO A 54 5.07 1.97 9.44
N ARG A 55 4.24 1.31 8.64
CA ARG A 55 3.76 1.84 7.35
C ARG A 55 2.61 2.82 7.53
N LEU A 56 1.76 2.60 8.54
CA LEU A 56 0.76 3.57 8.95
C LEU A 56 1.44 4.85 9.45
N LEU A 57 2.45 4.71 10.31
CA LEU A 57 3.24 5.84 10.83
C LEU A 57 3.88 6.64 9.69
N LEU A 58 4.47 5.97 8.69
CA LEU A 58 5.03 6.65 7.52
C LEU A 58 4.00 7.51 6.78
N ARG A 59 2.76 7.04 6.64
CA ARG A 59 1.67 7.78 5.96
C ARG A 59 1.14 8.94 6.80
N VAL A 60 1.05 8.76 8.12
CA VAL A 60 0.69 9.85 9.04
C VAL A 60 1.77 10.95 9.01
N LEU A 61 3.05 10.56 9.02
CA LEU A 61 4.17 11.50 8.86
C LEU A 61 4.14 12.20 7.50
N TYR A 62 3.89 11.47 6.42
CA TYR A 62 3.76 12.05 5.08
C TYR A 62 2.63 13.09 5.01
N LEU A 63 1.46 12.78 5.57
CA LEU A 63 0.35 13.73 5.66
C LEU A 63 0.71 14.96 6.50
N ALA A 64 1.36 14.77 7.65
CA ALA A 64 1.80 15.87 8.50
C ALA A 64 2.78 16.81 7.76
N ILE A 65 3.70 16.25 6.98
CA ILE A 65 4.63 17.03 6.14
C ILE A 65 3.84 17.81 5.07
N CYS A 66 2.89 17.20 4.37
CA CYS A 66 2.08 17.89 3.36
C CYS A 66 1.26 19.05 3.95
N VAL A 67 0.67 18.85 5.14
CA VAL A 67 -0.07 19.88 5.86
C VAL A 67 0.87 21.01 6.30
N GLY A 68 2.04 20.67 6.86
CA GLY A 68 3.05 21.66 7.28
C GLY A 68 3.56 22.51 6.12
N ILE A 69 3.86 21.88 4.97
CA ILE A 69 4.27 22.59 3.75
C ILE A 69 3.15 23.53 3.26
N SER A 70 1.89 23.09 3.30
CA SER A 70 0.75 23.93 2.91
C SER A 70 0.62 25.18 3.79
N HIS A 71 0.76 25.03 5.12
CA HIS A 71 0.75 26.16 6.06
C HIS A 71 1.92 27.12 5.82
N LEU A 72 3.14 26.59 5.67
CA LEU A 72 4.34 27.38 5.43
C LEU A 72 4.25 28.19 4.12
N LEU A 73 3.69 27.60 3.05
CA LEU A 73 3.48 28.31 1.79
C LEU A 73 2.42 29.42 1.91
N CYS A 74 1.38 29.24 2.73
CA CYS A 74 0.41 30.30 3.06
C CYS A 74 1.11 31.47 3.79
N GLU A 75 1.95 31.16 4.79
CA GLU A 75 2.65 32.16 5.60
C GLU A 75 3.67 32.98 4.79
N LEU A 76 4.38 32.33 3.87
CA LEU A 76 5.39 32.98 3.02
C LEU A 76 4.79 33.78 1.85
N ASN A 77 3.46 33.71 1.63
CA ASN A 77 2.77 34.33 0.49
C ASN A 77 3.50 34.11 -0.85
N ALA A 78 3.99 32.87 -1.06
CA ALA A 78 4.88 32.54 -2.16
C ALA A 78 4.17 32.65 -3.53
N PRO A 79 4.88 33.03 -4.61
CA PRO A 79 4.27 33.22 -5.93
C PRO A 79 3.59 31.94 -6.45
N ASP A 80 2.35 32.12 -6.90
CA ASP A 80 1.33 31.07 -7.02
C ASP A 80 1.65 29.94 -8.00
N VAL A 81 2.56 30.08 -8.96
CA VAL A 81 2.76 29.08 -10.04
C VAL A 81 4.12 28.38 -9.93
N LEU A 82 5.16 29.11 -9.52
CA LEU A 82 6.53 28.58 -9.50
C LEU A 82 6.71 27.54 -8.38
N MET A 83 5.99 27.69 -7.26
CA MET A 83 6.16 26.84 -6.08
C MET A 83 5.04 25.83 -5.87
N THR A 84 3.80 26.11 -6.30
CA THR A 84 2.66 25.18 -6.12
C THR A 84 2.74 23.97 -7.02
N VAL A 85 3.06 24.14 -8.31
CA VAL A 85 3.11 23.06 -9.31
C VAL A 85 4.13 21.99 -8.93
N PRO A 86 5.40 22.30 -8.60
CA PRO A 86 6.34 21.27 -8.20
C PRO A 86 5.95 20.59 -6.88
N VAL A 87 5.39 21.32 -5.92
CA VAL A 87 4.96 20.76 -4.62
C VAL A 87 3.74 19.85 -4.79
N THR A 88 2.76 20.24 -5.60
CA THR A 88 1.60 19.39 -5.92
C THR A 88 2.00 18.16 -6.73
N LEU A 89 2.95 18.28 -7.66
CA LEU A 89 3.50 17.13 -8.38
C LEU A 89 4.22 16.18 -7.42
N TRP A 90 5.10 16.71 -6.56
CA TRP A 90 5.83 15.93 -5.56
C TRP A 90 4.88 15.18 -4.61
N THR A 91 3.85 15.86 -4.10
CA THR A 91 2.85 15.26 -3.22
C THR A 91 1.99 14.22 -3.93
N THR A 92 1.68 14.43 -5.21
CA THR A 92 0.93 13.46 -6.01
C THR A 92 1.76 12.21 -6.29
N CYS A 93 2.99 12.38 -6.76
CA CYS A 93 3.93 11.30 -7.03
C CYS A 93 4.25 10.48 -5.77
N GLY A 94 4.52 11.14 -4.63
CA GLY A 94 4.80 10.46 -3.37
C GLY A 94 3.58 9.69 -2.83
N GLY A 95 2.38 10.28 -2.90
CA GLY A 95 1.14 9.61 -2.51
C GLY A 95 0.86 8.37 -3.35
N LEU A 96 1.03 8.46 -4.67
CA LEU A 96 0.86 7.34 -5.61
C LEU A 96 1.93 6.26 -5.39
N TYR A 97 3.18 6.65 -5.17
CA TYR A 97 4.27 5.72 -4.87
C TYR A 97 3.96 4.89 -3.62
N LEU A 98 3.50 5.52 -2.53
CA LEU A 98 3.11 4.81 -1.31
C LEU A 98 1.92 3.87 -1.52
N MET A 99 0.94 4.26 -2.36
CA MET A 99 -0.17 3.39 -2.76
C MET A 99 0.33 2.15 -3.52
N VAL A 100 1.15 2.35 -4.56
CA VAL A 100 1.71 1.27 -5.38
C VAL A 100 2.55 0.33 -4.53
N GLN A 101 3.43 0.86 -3.68
CA GLN A 101 4.27 0.05 -2.80
C GLN A 101 3.45 -0.84 -1.86
N THR A 102 2.32 -0.34 -1.35
CA THR A 102 1.44 -1.16 -0.49
C THR A 102 0.75 -2.24 -1.28
N ARG A 103 0.26 -1.93 -2.48
CA ARG A 103 -0.33 -2.92 -3.37
C ARG A 103 0.67 -3.99 -3.77
N GLU A 104 1.90 -3.60 -4.09
CA GLU A 104 2.96 -4.56 -4.41
C GLU A 104 3.25 -5.47 -3.22
N TRP A 105 3.35 -4.93 -2.00
CA TRP A 105 3.57 -5.75 -0.81
C TRP A 105 2.40 -6.68 -0.51
N ASP A 106 1.17 -6.22 -0.68
CA ASP A 106 -0.02 -7.03 -0.41
C ASP A 106 -0.24 -8.12 -1.46
N VAL A 107 0.13 -7.86 -2.73
CA VAL A 107 -0.01 -8.83 -3.82
C VAL A 107 1.17 -9.82 -3.85
N ARG A 108 2.41 -9.34 -3.69
CA ARG A 108 3.61 -10.19 -3.73
C ARG A 108 3.91 -10.87 -2.40
N GLY A 109 3.27 -10.41 -1.32
CA GLY A 109 3.66 -10.77 0.04
C GLY A 109 4.93 -10.03 0.46
N GLY A 110 5.20 -10.05 1.77
CA GLY A 110 6.51 -9.65 2.27
C GLY A 110 7.59 -10.63 1.82
N PRO A 111 8.87 -10.39 2.20
CA PRO A 111 9.89 -11.42 2.07
C PRO A 111 9.36 -12.71 2.68
N LEU A 112 9.52 -13.83 1.96
CA LEU A 112 9.06 -15.14 2.40
C LEU A 112 9.47 -15.33 3.87
N PRO A 113 8.55 -15.79 4.75
CA PRO A 113 8.92 -16.08 6.12
C PRO A 113 10.15 -16.98 6.07
N LYS A 114 11.16 -16.72 6.91
CA LYS A 114 12.31 -17.60 7.03
C LYS A 114 11.75 -18.94 7.49
N LEU A 115 11.47 -19.83 6.54
CA LEU A 115 10.86 -21.13 6.78
C LEU A 115 11.75 -21.82 7.80
N GLU A 116 11.27 -21.86 9.03
CA GLU A 116 12.09 -22.18 10.18
C GLU A 116 12.77 -23.54 9.99
N LYS A 117 13.90 -23.73 10.68
CA LYS A 117 14.84 -24.86 10.62
C LYS A 117 14.24 -26.25 10.91
N PHE A 118 12.92 -26.39 11.00
CA PHE A 118 12.27 -27.68 11.17
C PHE A 118 12.27 -28.44 9.83
N GLY A 119 13.12 -29.46 9.75
CA GLY A 119 13.05 -30.44 8.67
C GLY A 119 11.69 -31.14 8.68
N MET A 120 11.13 -31.39 7.49
CA MET A 120 9.88 -32.13 7.35
C MET A 120 10.12 -33.63 7.09
N ARG A 121 11.37 -34.08 7.25
CA ARG A 121 11.78 -35.46 7.02
C ARG A 121 10.96 -36.44 7.86
N GLY A 122 10.36 -37.42 7.20
CA GLY A 122 9.55 -38.47 7.83
C GLY A 122 8.12 -38.04 8.20
N LYS A 123 7.71 -36.81 7.91
CA LYS A 123 6.32 -36.38 8.07
C LYS A 123 5.53 -36.63 6.79
N VAL A 124 4.30 -37.11 6.95
CA VAL A 124 3.34 -37.28 5.85
C VAL A 124 2.37 -36.10 5.84
N VAL A 125 2.23 -35.43 4.69
CA VAL A 125 1.37 -34.26 4.52
C VAL A 125 0.38 -34.50 3.39
N PHE A 126 -0.91 -34.31 3.65
CA PHE A 126 -1.98 -34.45 2.67
C PHE A 126 -2.42 -33.08 2.16
N ILE A 127 -2.36 -32.86 0.85
CA ILE A 127 -2.63 -31.54 0.24
C ILE A 127 -3.73 -31.67 -0.80
N THR A 128 -4.85 -30.97 -0.58
CA THR A 128 -5.96 -30.85 -1.53
C THR A 128 -5.71 -29.75 -2.55
N GLY A 129 -6.08 -29.95 -3.81
CA GLY A 129 -5.86 -28.96 -4.87
C GLY A 129 -4.38 -28.80 -5.24
N ALA A 130 -3.61 -29.86 -5.06
CA ALA A 130 -2.15 -29.89 -5.24
C ALA A 130 -1.69 -29.77 -6.71
N ASN A 131 -2.61 -29.81 -7.68
CA ASN A 131 -2.27 -29.80 -9.10
C ASN A 131 -1.90 -28.40 -9.66
N ALA A 132 -2.29 -27.31 -8.99
CA ALA A 132 -2.06 -25.96 -9.50
C ALA A 132 -1.97 -24.90 -8.40
N GLY A 133 -1.53 -23.70 -8.78
CA GLY A 133 -1.53 -22.51 -7.92
C GLY A 133 -0.76 -22.73 -6.61
N VAL A 134 -1.37 -22.27 -5.52
CA VAL A 134 -0.78 -22.31 -4.16
C VAL A 134 -0.55 -23.75 -3.69
N GLY A 135 -1.44 -24.68 -4.03
CA GLY A 135 -1.32 -26.08 -3.64
C GLY A 135 -0.06 -26.73 -4.22
N ARG A 136 0.19 -26.54 -5.52
CA ARG A 136 1.38 -27.07 -6.20
C ARG A 136 2.69 -26.51 -5.63
N GLU A 137 2.72 -25.20 -5.38
CA GLU A 137 3.90 -24.55 -4.80
C GLU A 137 4.16 -25.03 -3.36
N THR A 138 3.10 -25.26 -2.58
CA THR A 138 3.19 -25.83 -1.23
C THR A 138 3.79 -27.24 -1.26
N VAL A 139 3.39 -28.09 -2.21
CA VAL A 139 3.98 -29.42 -2.41
C VAL A 139 5.48 -29.29 -2.67
N SER A 140 5.87 -28.44 -3.62
CA SER A 140 7.28 -28.22 -3.99
C SER A 140 8.16 -27.88 -2.77
N GLN A 141 7.72 -26.92 -1.95
CA GLN A 141 8.48 -26.50 -0.77
C GLN A 141 8.53 -27.58 0.33
N LEU A 142 7.47 -28.38 0.48
CA LEU A 142 7.43 -29.47 1.48
C LEU A 142 8.27 -30.67 1.07
N VAL A 143 8.23 -31.05 -0.21
CA VAL A 143 9.08 -32.12 -0.77
C VAL A 143 10.55 -31.73 -0.67
N ALA A 144 10.91 -30.47 -1.00
CA ALA A 144 12.26 -29.95 -0.82
C ALA A 144 12.77 -30.02 0.63
N LYS A 145 11.86 -30.03 1.62
CA LYS A 145 12.16 -30.21 3.05
C LYS A 145 12.15 -31.68 3.51
N GLY A 146 11.97 -32.62 2.59
CA GLY A 146 11.98 -34.08 2.84
C GLY A 146 10.65 -34.65 3.35
N ALA A 147 9.55 -33.91 3.23
CA ALA A 147 8.23 -34.43 3.55
C ALA A 147 7.79 -35.52 2.55
N ILE A 148 6.98 -36.45 3.01
CA ILE A 148 6.18 -37.33 2.14
C ILE A 148 4.87 -36.61 1.88
N VAL A 149 4.63 -36.16 0.64
CA VAL A 149 3.42 -35.41 0.31
C VAL A 149 2.46 -36.27 -0.50
N ILE A 150 1.21 -36.36 -0.05
CA ILE A 150 0.12 -37.03 -0.76
C ILE A 150 -0.70 -35.95 -1.49
N LEU A 151 -0.68 -35.99 -2.82
CA LEU A 151 -1.41 -35.04 -3.67
C LEU A 151 -2.86 -35.49 -3.83
N ALA A 152 -3.80 -34.70 -3.33
CA ALA A 152 -5.23 -34.90 -3.54
C ALA A 152 -5.76 -33.96 -4.61
N CYS A 153 -6.11 -34.54 -5.75
CA CYS A 153 -6.61 -33.85 -6.93
C CYS A 153 -7.89 -34.53 -7.44
N ARG A 154 -8.74 -33.79 -8.16
CA ARG A 154 -9.94 -34.35 -8.80
C ARG A 154 -9.64 -35.18 -10.06
N SER A 155 -8.48 -34.96 -10.68
CA SER A 155 -8.03 -35.61 -11.91
C SER A 155 -6.63 -36.14 -11.67
N GLU A 156 -6.45 -37.44 -11.92
CA GLU A 156 -5.18 -38.14 -11.76
C GLU A 156 -4.13 -37.65 -12.77
N GLU A 157 -4.51 -37.49 -14.04
CA GLU A 157 -3.66 -36.94 -15.11
C GLU A 157 -3.03 -35.59 -14.69
N LYS A 158 -3.85 -34.65 -14.19
CA LYS A 158 -3.35 -33.35 -13.73
C LYS A 158 -2.47 -33.45 -12.48
N ALA A 159 -2.65 -34.48 -11.66
CA ALA A 159 -1.80 -34.72 -10.50
C ALA A 159 -0.42 -35.23 -10.96
N LEU A 160 -0.39 -36.15 -11.93
CA LEU A 160 0.84 -36.67 -12.53
C LEU A 160 1.62 -35.56 -13.24
N ASP A 161 0.96 -34.71 -14.01
CA ASP A 161 1.59 -33.54 -14.63
C ASP A 161 2.23 -32.61 -13.60
N ALA A 162 1.52 -32.34 -12.50
CA ALA A 162 2.04 -31.51 -11.42
C ALA A 162 3.25 -32.17 -10.73
N MET A 163 3.24 -33.49 -10.53
CA MET A 163 4.37 -34.23 -9.97
C MET A 163 5.61 -34.12 -10.85
N ASN A 164 5.46 -34.25 -12.18
CA ASN A 164 6.58 -34.16 -13.13
C ASN A 164 7.24 -32.77 -13.15
N VAL A 165 6.54 -31.71 -12.74
CA VAL A 165 7.09 -30.35 -12.64
C VAL A 165 7.83 -30.14 -11.31
N ILE A 166 7.48 -30.89 -10.27
CA ILE A 166 8.00 -30.72 -8.90
C ILE A 166 9.26 -31.57 -8.65
N ILE A 167 9.32 -32.78 -9.21
CA ILE A 167 10.36 -33.79 -8.99
C ILE A 167 11.37 -33.74 -10.12
#